data_AF-A0A5E4Y253-F1
#
_entry.id   AF-A0A5E4Y253-F1
#
_cell.length_a   1.000
_cell.length_b   1.000
_cell.length_c   1.000
_cell.angle_alpha   90.00
_cell.angle_beta   90.00
_cell.angle_gamma   90.00
#
_symmetry.space_group_name_H-M   'P 1'
#
loop_
_entity.id
_entity.type
_entity.pdbx_description
1 polymer ?
#
loop_
_entity_poly.entity_id
_entity_poly.type
_entity_poly.pdbx_seq_one_letter_code
_entity_poly.pdbx_strand_id
1 'polypeptide(L)'
;MKHRPAREDYRRWLNAQRGETSADAQEAAQTTAALPELPATLPYAGYVVWFYASLTYLDIRFDHHQFAIVTQQVPSPAEAFYFDHFDAAYGHAADVGEPCLILFASVTGGAASVAG
;
A
#
# COMPACT_ATOMS: atom_id res chain seq x y z
N MET A 1 -0.92 21.16 9.84
CA MET A 1 -1.61 19.98 9.29
C MET A 1 -0.55 18.90 9.12
N LYS A 2 -0.70 17.72 9.73
CA LYS A 2 0.25 16.62 9.53
C LYS A 2 0.12 16.16 8.07
N HIS A 3 1.20 16.22 7.28
CA HIS A 3 1.26 15.56 5.99
C HIS A 3 1.03 14.06 6.21
N ARG A 4 0.11 13.47 5.47
CA ARG A 4 -0.26 12.07 5.64
C ARG A 4 0.09 11.30 4.36
N PRO A 5 1.24 10.62 4.33
CA PRO A 5 1.84 10.10 3.11
C PRO A 5 0.91 9.13 2.36
N ALA A 6 0.30 8.16 3.05
CA ALA A 6 -0.61 7.19 2.44
C ALA A 6 -1.78 7.80 1.64
N ARG A 7 -2.33 8.93 2.09
CA ARG A 7 -3.41 9.62 1.36
C ARG A 7 -2.90 10.38 0.14
N GLU A 8 -1.69 10.92 0.23
CA GLU A 8 -1.04 11.60 -0.89
C GLU A 8 -0.67 10.58 -1.97
N ASP A 9 -0.15 9.41 -1.58
CA ASP A 9 0.17 8.31 -2.49
C ASP A 9 -1.07 7.72 -3.16
N TYR A 10 -2.18 7.55 -2.41
CA TYR A 10 -3.47 7.17 -3.01
C TYR A 10 -3.92 8.17 -4.10
N ARG A 11 -3.85 9.47 -3.80
CA ARG A 11 -4.22 10.53 -4.77
C ARG A 11 -3.31 10.53 -5.99
N ARG A 12 -2.01 10.30 -5.80
CA ARG A 12 -1.05 10.17 -6.90
C ARG A 12 -1.37 8.97 -7.77
N TRP A 13 -1.68 7.84 -7.16
CA TRP A 13 -2.10 6.63 -7.87
C TRP A 13 -3.39 6.85 -8.68
N LEU A 14 -4.41 7.49 -8.11
CA LEU A 14 -5.64 7.85 -8.85
C LEU A 14 -5.36 8.78 -10.04
N ASN A 15 -4.48 9.77 -9.85
CA ASN A 15 -4.13 10.70 -10.91
C ASN A 15 -3.35 10.00 -12.04
N ALA A 16 -2.47 9.05 -11.70
CA ALA A 16 -1.74 8.26 -12.69
C ALA A 16 -2.69 7.43 -13.56
N GLN A 17 -3.64 6.70 -12.95
CA GLN A 17 -4.65 5.95 -13.71
C GLN A 17 -5.52 6.84 -14.60
N ARG A 18 -5.89 8.02 -14.10
CA ARG A 18 -6.67 8.98 -14.89
C ARG A 18 -5.86 9.55 -16.07
N GLY A 19 -4.57 9.80 -15.87
CA GLY A 19 -3.65 10.24 -16.91
C GLY A 19 -3.47 9.20 -18.03
N GLU A 20 -3.45 7.91 -17.67
CA GLU A 20 -3.49 6.81 -18.66
C GLU A 20 -4.80 6.76 -19.44
N THR A 21 -5.90 7.24 -18.85
CA THR A 21 -7.21 7.33 -19.53
C THR A 21 -7.33 8.61 -20.40
N SER A 22 -6.34 9.50 -20.38
CA SER A 22 -6.39 10.80 -21.06
C SER A 22 -5.01 11.24 -21.56
N ALA A 23 -4.45 10.54 -22.55
CA ALA A 23 -3.34 11.04 -23.37
C ALA A 23 -3.32 10.27 -24.71
N ASP A 24 -4.05 10.70 -25.74
CA ASP A 24 -3.67 11.77 -26.68
C ASP A 24 -3.27 13.10 -26.00
N ALA A 25 -1.98 13.25 -25.67
CA ALA A 25 -1.26 14.53 -25.60
C ALA A 25 0.18 14.25 -25.11
N GLN A 26 0.99 14.02 -26.12
CA GLN A 26 2.42 13.78 -26.17
C GLN A 26 3.25 14.94 -25.60
N GLU A 27 3.16 15.31 -24.31
CA GLU A 27 4.07 16.34 -23.74
C GLU A 27 4.20 16.42 -22.20
N ALA A 28 4.04 15.30 -21.48
CA ALA A 28 4.36 15.22 -20.04
C ALA A 28 5.21 13.97 -19.69
N ALA A 29 6.03 13.51 -20.64
CA ALA A 29 6.81 12.29 -20.54
C ALA A 29 8.10 12.40 -19.70
N GLN A 30 8.16 13.27 -18.70
CA GLN A 30 9.32 13.35 -17.80
C GLN A 30 8.85 13.36 -16.34
N THR A 31 8.95 12.19 -15.71
CA THR A 31 8.88 11.91 -14.25
C THR A 31 7.54 11.43 -13.68
N THR A 32 6.74 10.69 -14.44
CA THR A 32 5.82 9.70 -13.82
C THR A 32 6.47 8.35 -13.98
N ALA A 33 7.34 7.97 -13.04
CA ALA A 33 7.77 6.57 -12.94
C ALA A 33 6.49 5.73 -12.89
N ALA A 34 6.31 4.83 -13.86
CA ALA A 34 5.15 3.96 -13.92
C ALA A 34 5.02 3.27 -12.57
N LEU A 35 3.92 3.56 -11.85
CA LEU A 35 3.64 2.88 -10.59
C LEU A 35 3.60 1.37 -10.89
N PRO A 36 4.22 0.54 -10.05
CA PRO A 36 4.21 -0.90 -10.29
C PRO A 36 2.79 -1.43 -10.32
N GLU A 37 2.58 -2.49 -11.11
CA GLU A 37 1.29 -3.16 -11.18
C GLU A 37 0.88 -3.66 -9.80
N LEU A 38 -0.41 -3.51 -9.50
CA LEU A 38 -0.96 -3.99 -8.25
C LEU A 38 -0.89 -5.52 -8.19
N PRO A 39 -0.67 -6.09 -6.99
CA PRO A 39 -0.89 -7.51 -6.78
C PRO A 39 -2.28 -7.91 -7.26
N ALA A 40 -2.38 -8.93 -8.10
CA ALA A 40 -3.68 -9.33 -8.66
C ALA A 40 -4.65 -9.83 -7.57
N THR A 41 -4.12 -10.56 -6.59
CA THR A 41 -4.90 -11.13 -5.48
C THR A 41 -4.15 -10.99 -4.16
N LEU A 42 -4.91 -11.00 -3.07
CA LEU A 42 -4.38 -11.09 -1.71
C LEU A 42 -4.71 -12.46 -1.10
N PRO A 43 -3.78 -13.09 -0.37
CA PRO A 43 -4.01 -14.37 0.26
C PRO A 43 -5.10 -14.30 1.35
N TYR A 44 -5.32 -13.16 1.99
CA TYR A 44 -6.28 -12.99 3.09
C TYR A 44 -7.23 -11.81 2.85
N ALA A 45 -8.41 -11.87 3.47
CA ALA A 45 -9.34 -10.74 3.52
C ALA A 45 -8.84 -9.66 4.48
N GLY A 46 -9.20 -8.41 4.20
CA GLY A 46 -8.85 -7.26 5.03
C GLY A 46 -7.95 -6.26 4.31
N TYR A 47 -7.38 -5.34 5.10
CA TYR A 47 -6.52 -4.26 4.63
C TYR A 47 -5.05 -4.59 4.89
N VAL A 48 -4.17 -4.33 3.92
CA VAL A 48 -2.72 -4.52 4.06
C VAL A 48 -1.99 -3.29 3.55
N VAL A 49 -0.87 -2.93 4.17
CA VAL A 49 -0.02 -1.84 3.71
C VAL A 49 1.04 -2.40 2.77
N TRP A 50 1.11 -1.87 1.55
CA TRP A 50 2.04 -2.27 0.50
C TRP A 50 2.99 -1.12 0.15
N PHE A 51 4.28 -1.37 0.32
CA PHE A 51 5.36 -0.46 -0.05
C PHE A 51 5.73 -0.70 -1.51
N TYR A 52 5.12 0.06 -2.41
CA TYR A 52 5.26 -0.17 -3.83
C TYR A 52 6.66 0.18 -4.37
N ALA A 53 7.45 0.98 -3.66
CA ALA A 53 8.83 1.27 -4.05
C ALA A 53 9.75 0.05 -3.85
N SER A 54 9.58 -0.67 -2.73
CA SER A 54 10.36 -1.88 -2.39
C SER A 54 9.67 -3.19 -2.78
N LEU A 55 8.41 -3.14 -3.22
CA LEU A 55 7.54 -4.29 -3.48
C LEU A 55 7.38 -5.21 -2.25
N THR A 56 7.35 -4.61 -1.05
CA THR A 56 7.19 -5.30 0.23
C THR A 56 5.89 -4.92 0.92
N TYR A 57 5.56 -5.63 1.99
CA TYR A 57 4.36 -5.43 2.78
C TYR A 57 4.71 -5.18 4.24
N LEU A 58 3.84 -4.45 4.93
CA LEU A 58 3.97 -4.28 6.37
C LEU A 58 3.61 -5.57 7.10
N ASP A 59 4.48 -5.96 8.00
CA ASP A 59 4.24 -6.99 9.01
C ASP A 59 4.41 -6.39 10.41
N ILE A 60 3.62 -6.90 11.35
CA ILE A 60 3.61 -6.48 12.75
C ILE A 60 3.68 -7.72 13.60
N ARG A 61 4.76 -7.84 14.38
CA ARG A 61 4.98 -9.01 15.24
C ARG A 61 5.38 -8.58 16.64
N PHE A 62 5.11 -9.46 17.59
CA PHE A 62 5.66 -9.33 18.93
C PHE A 62 7.05 -9.96 18.95
N ASP A 63 8.08 -9.15 19.20
CA ASP A 63 9.43 -9.64 19.43
C ASP A 63 9.55 -10.05 20.91
N HIS A 64 9.75 -11.36 21.15
CA HIS A 64 9.88 -11.91 22.50
C HIS A 64 11.19 -11.53 23.20
N HIS A 65 12.25 -11.22 22.45
CA HIS A 65 13.53 -10.83 23.00
C HIS A 65 13.52 -9.38 23.47
N GLN A 66 12.90 -8.50 22.70
CA GLN A 66 12.77 -7.09 23.04
C GLN A 66 11.52 -6.79 23.89
N PHE A 67 10.62 -7.77 24.01
CA PHE A 67 9.34 -7.64 24.69
C PHE A 67 8.53 -6.44 24.14
N ALA A 68 8.49 -6.32 22.82
CA ALA A 68 7.93 -5.16 22.12
C ALA A 68 7.21 -5.57 20.84
N ILE A 69 6.23 -4.77 20.42
CA ILE A 69 5.63 -4.88 19.09
C ILE A 69 6.54 -4.16 18.10
N VAL A 70 6.98 -4.88 17.07
CA VAL A 70 7.86 -4.37 16.03
C VAL A 70 7.15 -4.40 14.68
N THR A 71 7.39 -3.35 13.89
CA THR A 71 6.96 -3.27 12.50
C THR A 71 8.14 -3.61 11.59
N GLN A 72 7.92 -4.45 10.59
CA GLN A 72 8.94 -4.81 9.60
C GLN A 72 8.35 -4.89 8.20
N GLN A 73 9.22 -4.97 7.19
CA GLN A 73 8.84 -5.20 5.80
C GLN A 73 9.09 -6.66 5.43
N VAL A 74 8.10 -7.29 4.80
CA VAL A 74 8.18 -8.67 4.30
C VAL A 74 7.94 -8.72 2.78
N PRO A 75 8.61 -9.60 2.04
CA PRO A 75 8.47 -9.64 0.58
C PRO A 75 7.15 -10.28 0.11
N SER A 76 6.52 -11.10 0.96
CA SER A 76 5.33 -11.87 0.61
C SER A 76 4.07 -11.30 1.27
N PRO A 77 2.95 -11.14 0.53
CA PRO A 77 1.67 -10.76 1.13
C PRO A 77 1.11 -11.82 2.07
N ALA A 78 1.62 -13.06 2.05
CA ALA A 78 1.20 -14.12 2.97
C ALA A 78 1.85 -13.98 4.36
N GLU A 79 2.94 -13.22 4.46
CA GLU A 79 3.67 -12.97 5.71
C GLU A 79 3.30 -11.63 6.33
N ALA A 80 2.48 -10.84 5.63
CA ALA A 80 2.08 -9.49 5.98
C ALA A 80 1.00 -9.49 7.06
N PHE A 81 0.89 -8.36 7.76
CA PHE A 81 -0.16 -8.12 8.72
C PHE A 81 -1.41 -7.55 8.03
N TYR A 82 -2.56 -8.18 8.26
CA TYR A 82 -3.86 -7.73 7.74
C TYR A 82 -4.67 -7.08 8.85
N PHE A 83 -5.18 -5.90 8.57
CA PHE A 83 -6.05 -5.15 9.45
C PHE A 83 -7.51 -5.39 9.08
N ASP A 84 -8.37 -5.47 10.09
CA ASP A 84 -9.82 -5.54 9.89
C ASP A 84 -10.42 -4.20 9.42
N HIS A 85 -9.75 -3.09 9.74
CA HIS A 85 -10.25 -1.74 9.52
C HIS A 85 -9.22 -0.87 8.78
N PHE A 86 -9.71 -0.07 7.83
CA PHE A 86 -8.90 0.87 7.07
C PHE A 86 -8.15 1.86 7.97
N ASP A 87 -8.80 2.41 8.99
CA ASP A 87 -8.19 3.41 9.88
C ASP A 87 -6.97 2.87 10.63
N ALA A 88 -6.97 1.57 10.96
CA ALA A 88 -5.82 0.92 11.60
C ALA A 88 -4.65 0.81 10.62
N ALA A 89 -4.89 0.30 9.42
CA ALA A 89 -3.88 0.24 8.35
C ALA A 89 -3.33 1.63 8.04
N TYR A 90 -4.20 2.63 8.00
CA TYR A 90 -3.85 4.02 7.74
C TYR A 90 -2.99 4.65 8.84
N GLY A 91 -3.27 4.35 10.11
CA GLY A 91 -2.42 4.77 11.22
C GLY A 91 -0.99 4.28 11.05
N HIS A 92 -0.82 2.99 10.76
CA HIS A 92 0.50 2.41 10.53
C HIS A 92 1.17 2.92 9.26
N ALA A 93 0.44 3.06 8.16
CA ALA A 93 0.98 3.61 6.92
C ALA A 93 1.47 5.06 7.07
N ALA A 94 0.83 5.86 7.94
CA ALA A 94 1.23 7.24 8.20
C ALA A 94 2.51 7.36 9.04
N ASP A 95 2.83 6.35 9.83
CA ASP A 95 4.05 6.31 10.67
C ASP A 95 5.27 5.78 9.90
N VAL A 96 5.08 5.21 8.71
CA VAL A 96 6.16 4.69 7.87
C VAL A 96 6.66 5.78 6.93
N GLY A 97 7.99 5.96 6.87
CA GLY A 97 8.66 7.00 6.05
C GLY A 97 8.82 6.66 4.57
N GLU A 98 8.21 5.57 4.09
CA GLU A 98 8.29 5.09 2.71
C GLU A 98 6.94 5.23 2.00
N PRO A 99 6.92 5.57 0.69
CA PRO A 99 5.69 5.63 -0.07
C PRO A 99 4.94 4.30 -0.08
N CYS A 100 3.64 4.33 0.21
CA CYS A 100 2.84 3.12 0.35
C CYS A 100 1.37 3.30 -0.08
N LEU A 101 0.74 2.19 -0.43
CA LEU A 101 -0.70 2.09 -0.67
C LEU A 101 -1.32 1.13 0.34
N ILE A 102 -2.58 1.37 0.67
CA ILE A 102 -3.37 0.41 1.44
C ILE A 102 -4.17 -0.41 0.43
N LEU A 103 -3.96 -1.71 0.42
CA LEU A 103 -4.70 -2.64 -0.42
C LEU A 103 -5.81 -3.29 0.40
N PHE A 104 -6.91 -3.64 -0.25
CA PHE A 104 -8.05 -4.32 0.34
C PHE A 104 -8.49 -5.51 -0.53
N ALA A 105 -8.81 -6.61 0.14
CA ALA A 105 -9.56 -7.72 -0.42
C ALA A 105 -10.76 -8.04 0.49
N SER A 106 -11.94 -8.22 -0.11
CA SER A 106 -13.17 -8.55 0.64
C SER A 106 -13.22 -10.01 1.10
N VAL A 107 -12.46 -10.89 0.46
CA VAL A 107 -12.41 -12.33 0.73
C VAL A 107 -10.98 -12.85 0.58
N THR A 108 -10.66 -13.93 1.29
CA THR A 108 -9.41 -14.69 1.16
C THR A 108 -9.19 -15.13 -0.29
N GLY A 109 -8.02 -14.85 -0.86
CA GLY A 109 -7.71 -15.12 -2.27
C GLY A 109 -8.39 -14.16 -3.26
N GLY A 110 -9.06 -13.12 -2.77
CA GLY A 110 -9.80 -12.15 -3.58
C GLY A 110 -8.90 -11.17 -4.32
N ALA A 111 -9.49 -10.46 -5.28
CA ALA A 111 -8.80 -9.42 -6.03
C ALA A 111 -8.35 -8.27 -5.11
N ALA A 112 -7.12 -7.80 -5.29
CA ALA A 112 -6.64 -6.65 -4.55
C ALA A 112 -7.18 -5.36 -5.18
N SER A 113 -7.56 -4.41 -4.33
CA SER A 113 -7.97 -3.07 -4.74
C SER A 113 -7.31 -2.04 -3.84
N VAL A 114 -7.03 -0.85 -4.35
CA VAL A 114 -6.47 0.23 -3.51
C VAL A 114 -7.61 0.86 -2.71
N ALA A 115 -7.43 0.95 -1.40
CA ALA A 115 -8.33 1.63 -0.47
C ALA A 115 -7.80 3.05 -0.16
N GLY A 116 -8.69 4.06 -0.12
CA GLY A 116 -8.30 5.45 0.16
C GLY A 116 -9.44 6.46 0.15
#